data_AF-A0A8G8PLI2-F1
#
_entry.id   AF-A0A8G8PLI2-F1
#
_cell.length_a   1.000
_cell.length_b   1.000
_cell.length_c   1.000
_cell.angle_alpha   90.00
_cell.angle_beta   90.00
_cell.angle_gamma   90.00
#
_symmetry.space_group_name_H-M   'P 1'
#
loop_
_entity.id
_entity.type
_entity.pdbx_description
1 polymer ?
#
loop_
_entity_poly.entity_id
_entity_poly.type
_entity_poly.pdbx_seq_one_letter_code
_entity_poly.pdbx_strand_id
1 'polypeptide(L)'
;MNPSDAIEAIEKPLSSLPYSLSRHILEHLRKLTSHEPVIGIMGKSGAGKSSLCNALFQGEVTPVSDVHAGTREVRRFRLSGHGHSMVITDLPGVGESRDRDAEYEALYRDILPELDLVLWLIKADDRALSVDEYFWRHILHRGHQRVLFVVTQADKTEPCHEWDMAGIKPSPAQAQNIREKTEAVFRLFRPVHPVVAVSARTGWELDTLVSALMTALPGHAASPLMTRLQDGLRTESVRSQAREQFTGAVDRIFDTAESVCVASVVRTALRAVRDTVVSVARAVWNWIFF
;
A
#
# COMPACT_ATOMS: atom_id res chain seq x y z
N MET A 1 26.92 -9.77 3.95
CA MET A 1 26.73 -8.46 3.30
C MET A 1 25.76 -7.70 4.18
N ASN A 2 26.16 -6.55 4.69
CA ASN A 2 25.27 -5.66 5.44
C ASN A 2 24.53 -4.71 4.44
N PRO A 3 23.51 -3.93 4.86
CA PRO A 3 22.80 -3.01 3.97
C PRO A 3 23.70 -1.97 3.27
N SER A 4 24.77 -1.52 3.94
CA SER A 4 25.73 -0.59 3.36
C SER A 4 26.53 -1.23 2.22
N ASP A 5 27.01 -2.45 2.42
CA ASP A 5 27.73 -3.23 1.40
C ASP A 5 26.83 -3.50 0.18
N ALA A 6 25.54 -3.76 0.43
CA ALA A 6 24.54 -4.01 -0.62
C ALA A 6 24.28 -2.76 -1.46
N ILE A 7 24.15 -1.59 -0.82
CA ILE A 7 24.05 -0.31 -1.53
C ILE A 7 25.32 -0.07 -2.34
N GLU A 8 26.51 -0.20 -1.73
CA GLU A 8 27.80 -0.01 -2.42
C GLU A 8 27.95 -0.90 -3.66
N ALA A 9 27.45 -2.14 -3.61
CA ALA A 9 27.43 -3.04 -4.76
C ALA A 9 26.59 -2.49 -5.93
N ILE A 10 25.47 -1.81 -5.65
CA ILE A 10 24.64 -1.12 -6.66
C ILE A 10 25.34 0.16 -7.18
N GLU A 11 26.09 0.86 -6.31
CA GLU A 11 26.77 2.11 -6.68
C GLU A 11 27.99 1.87 -7.59
N LYS A 12 28.74 0.79 -7.38
CA LYS A 12 30.00 0.50 -8.08
C LYS A 12 29.93 0.57 -9.62
N PRO A 13 28.93 -0.03 -10.30
CA PRO A 13 28.81 0.06 -11.76
C PRO A 13 28.63 1.50 -12.28
N LEU A 14 28.04 2.40 -11.48
CA LEU A 14 27.80 3.80 -11.87
C LEU A 14 29.08 4.63 -12.00
N SER A 15 30.21 4.16 -11.46
CA SER A 15 31.52 4.82 -11.56
C SER A 15 32.03 4.96 -13.00
N SER A 16 31.51 4.15 -13.92
CA SER A 16 31.83 4.19 -15.35
C SER A 16 31.09 5.28 -16.13
N LEU A 17 30.08 5.92 -15.52
CA LEU A 17 29.29 6.98 -16.14
C LEU A 17 29.88 8.37 -15.86
N PRO A 18 29.56 9.39 -16.67
CA PRO A 18 29.87 10.78 -16.35
C PRO A 18 29.39 11.17 -14.95
N TYR A 19 30.21 11.93 -14.23
CA TYR A 19 29.98 12.26 -12.81
C TYR A 19 28.58 12.81 -12.52
N SER A 20 28.07 13.73 -13.33
CA SER A 20 26.75 14.33 -13.16
C SER A 20 25.62 13.30 -13.27
N LEU A 21 25.74 12.37 -14.23
CA LEU A 21 24.75 11.31 -14.47
C LEU A 21 24.80 10.25 -13.37
N SER A 22 26.01 9.82 -13.02
CA SER A 22 26.26 8.89 -11.92
C SER A 22 25.66 9.41 -10.61
N ARG A 23 25.95 10.67 -10.27
CA ARG A 23 25.41 11.35 -9.08
C ARG A 23 23.89 11.42 -9.11
N HIS A 24 23.29 11.79 -10.24
CA HIS A 24 21.84 11.87 -10.37
C HIS A 24 21.17 10.51 -10.12
N ILE A 25 21.66 9.44 -10.75
CA ILE A 25 21.14 8.07 -10.56
C ILE A 25 21.31 7.63 -9.10
N LEU A 26 22.47 7.91 -8.50
CA LEU A 26 22.77 7.59 -7.11
C LEU A 26 21.79 8.25 -6.13
N GLU A 27 21.50 9.54 -6.33
CA GLU A 27 20.56 10.29 -5.50
C GLU A 27 19.15 9.69 -5.57
N HIS A 28 18.71 9.25 -6.76
CA HIS A 28 17.42 8.58 -6.93
C HIS A 28 17.40 7.16 -6.34
N LEU A 29 18.48 6.39 -6.47
CA LEU A 29 18.61 5.06 -5.86
C LEU A 29 18.55 5.14 -4.33
N ARG A 30 19.26 6.11 -3.73
CA ARG A 30 19.25 6.31 -2.28
C ARG A 30 17.86 6.66 -1.77
N LYS A 31 17.14 7.55 -2.47
CA LYS A 31 15.74 7.87 -2.16
C LYS A 31 14.85 6.63 -2.25
N LEU A 32 15.07 5.76 -3.25
CA LEU A 32 14.32 4.53 -3.42
C LEU A 32 14.53 3.56 -2.24
N THR A 33 15.76 3.43 -1.75
CA THR A 33 16.10 2.54 -0.64
C THR A 33 15.75 3.08 0.74
N SER A 34 15.60 4.40 0.89
CA SER A 34 15.30 5.05 2.18
C SER A 34 13.88 5.59 2.27
N HIS A 35 13.02 5.33 1.27
CA HIS A 35 11.64 5.79 1.27
C HIS A 35 10.87 5.21 2.44
N GLU A 36 10.11 6.07 3.12
CA GLU A 36 9.20 5.69 4.19
C GLU A 36 7.76 5.69 3.65
N PRO A 37 7.12 4.52 3.44
CA PRO A 37 5.78 4.45 2.89
C PRO A 37 4.76 5.14 3.78
N VAL A 38 3.85 5.91 3.20
CA VAL A 38 2.74 6.54 3.92
C VAL A 38 1.41 5.97 3.43
N ILE A 39 0.74 5.20 4.27
CA ILE A 39 -0.53 4.52 3.95
C ILE A 39 -1.67 5.17 4.72
N GLY A 40 -2.69 5.66 4.01
CA GLY A 40 -3.94 6.12 4.62
C GLY A 40 -4.93 4.98 4.77
N ILE A 41 -5.50 4.80 5.96
CA ILE A 41 -6.61 3.88 6.18
C ILE A 41 -7.85 4.74 6.45
N MET A 42 -8.83 4.65 5.55
CA MET A 42 -9.95 5.58 5.49
C MET A 42 -11.26 4.81 5.29
N GLY A 43 -12.38 5.44 5.64
CA GLY A 43 -13.71 4.88 5.48
C GLY A 43 -14.61 5.31 6.64
N LYS A 44 -15.86 4.87 6.61
CA LYS A 44 -16.84 5.24 7.63
C LYS A 44 -16.42 4.88 9.06
N SER A 45 -17.02 5.55 10.03
CA SER A 45 -16.92 5.17 11.44
C SER A 45 -17.37 3.71 11.62
N GLY A 46 -16.61 2.92 12.39
CA GLY A 46 -16.89 1.48 12.58
C GLY A 46 -16.52 0.55 11.41
N ALA A 47 -15.89 1.04 10.33
CA ALA A 47 -15.49 0.19 9.19
C ALA A 47 -14.36 -0.82 9.50
N GLY A 48 -13.76 -0.79 10.69
CA GLY A 48 -12.71 -1.72 11.10
C GLY A 48 -11.29 -1.29 10.70
N LYS A 49 -11.03 0.02 10.55
CA LYS A 49 -9.72 0.60 10.21
C LYS A 49 -8.59 0.08 11.11
N SER A 50 -8.74 0.26 12.43
CA SER A 50 -7.77 -0.17 13.43
C SER A 50 -7.57 -1.69 13.45
N SER A 51 -8.66 -2.46 13.36
CA SER A 51 -8.60 -3.92 13.32
C SER A 51 -7.86 -4.43 12.09
N LEU A 52 -8.12 -3.87 10.91
CA LEU A 52 -7.42 -4.23 9.68
C LEU A 52 -5.95 -3.88 9.76
N CYS A 53 -5.63 -2.70 10.31
CA CYS A 53 -4.27 -2.26 10.49
C CYS A 53 -3.44 -3.21 11.36
N ASN A 54 -3.97 -3.60 12.52
CA ASN A 54 -3.31 -4.52 13.44
C ASN A 54 -3.20 -5.95 12.86
N ALA A 55 -4.14 -6.34 11.99
CA ALA A 55 -4.09 -7.62 11.30
C ALA A 55 -3.05 -7.67 10.15
N LEU A 56 -2.77 -6.54 9.50
CA LEU A 56 -1.83 -6.46 8.39
C LEU A 56 -0.39 -6.22 8.84
N PHE A 57 -0.16 -5.36 9.81
CA PHE A 57 1.17 -4.84 10.13
C PHE A 57 1.65 -5.24 11.53
N GLN A 58 2.97 -5.38 11.66
CA GLN A 58 3.63 -5.64 12.94
C GLN A 58 3.79 -4.35 13.75
N GLY A 59 3.67 -4.48 15.07
CA GLY A 59 3.76 -3.38 16.04
C GLY A 59 2.40 -3.00 16.62
N GLU A 60 2.40 -2.31 17.77
CA GLU A 60 1.17 -1.75 18.35
C GLU A 60 0.74 -0.53 17.52
N VAL A 61 0.03 -0.77 16.41
CA VAL A 61 -0.30 0.32 15.49
C VAL A 61 -1.42 1.19 16.04
N THR A 62 -2.49 0.60 16.57
CA THR A 62 -3.65 1.38 17.04
C THR A 62 -4.31 0.73 18.25
N PRO A 63 -4.61 1.48 19.34
CA PRO A 63 -5.50 0.98 20.36
C PRO A 63 -6.92 0.86 19.77
N VAL A 64 -7.46 -0.36 19.76
CA VAL A 64 -8.86 -0.60 19.39
C VAL A 64 -9.73 -0.17 20.56
N SER A 65 -10.54 0.89 20.40
CA SER A 65 -11.54 1.26 21.41
C SER A 65 -12.93 0.93 20.89
N ASP A 66 -13.55 -0.09 21.47
CA ASP A 66 -14.94 -0.48 21.17
C ASP A 66 -15.99 0.43 21.86
N VAL A 67 -15.53 1.41 22.66
CA VAL A 67 -16.37 2.18 23.59
C VAL A 67 -16.34 3.70 23.34
N HIS A 68 -15.29 4.25 22.71
CA HIS A 68 -15.17 5.69 22.47
C HIS A 68 -15.43 6.02 21.01
N ALA A 69 -16.42 6.89 20.78
CA ALA A 69 -16.78 7.37 19.45
C ALA A 69 -15.60 8.08 18.76
N GLY A 70 -15.09 7.47 17.69
CA GLY A 70 -14.35 8.06 16.58
C GLY A 70 -12.98 8.69 16.88
N THR A 71 -11.95 8.33 16.11
CA THR A 71 -10.73 9.14 15.97
C THR A 71 -11.15 10.51 15.42
N ARG A 72 -11.02 11.61 16.19
CA ARG A 72 -11.42 12.98 15.77
C ARG A 72 -10.29 13.81 15.16
N GLU A 73 -9.05 13.33 15.28
CA GLU A 73 -7.83 13.98 14.80
C GLU A 73 -7.08 13.02 13.90
N VAL A 74 -6.33 13.53 12.93
CA VAL A 74 -5.45 12.68 12.12
C VAL A 74 -4.37 12.07 13.02
N ARG A 75 -4.32 10.73 13.09
CA ARG A 75 -3.30 10.02 13.86
C ARG A 75 -2.29 9.40 12.91
N ARG A 76 -1.01 9.63 13.17
CA ARG A 76 0.11 9.03 12.43
C ARG A 76 0.86 8.06 13.33
N PHE A 77 0.99 6.83 12.87
CA PHE A 77 1.70 5.77 13.57
C PHE A 77 2.90 5.36 12.74
N ARG A 78 4.10 5.56 13.30
CA ARG A 78 5.34 5.16 12.63
C ARG A 78 5.73 3.76 13.09
N LEU A 79 5.76 2.82 12.15
CA LEU A 79 6.20 1.45 12.38
C LEU A 79 7.64 1.31 11.89
N SER A 80 8.57 1.01 12.79
CA SER A 80 10.00 0.92 12.48
C SER A 80 10.54 -0.49 12.73
N GLY A 81 11.48 -0.94 11.91
CA GLY A 81 12.26 -2.15 12.15
C GLY A 81 13.11 -2.54 10.94
N HIS A 82 14.16 -3.33 11.18
CA HIS A 82 15.17 -3.69 10.17
C HIS A 82 15.76 -2.48 9.42
N GLY A 83 15.90 -1.33 10.08
CA GLY A 83 16.44 -0.11 9.47
C GLY A 83 15.45 0.65 8.56
N HIS A 84 14.24 0.13 8.36
CA HIS A 84 13.18 0.74 7.56
C HIS A 84 12.00 1.15 8.43
N SER A 85 11.21 2.10 7.94
CA SER A 85 9.97 2.48 8.60
C SER A 85 8.85 2.77 7.61
N MET A 86 7.61 2.72 8.09
CA MET A 86 6.42 3.17 7.37
C MET A 86 5.53 3.98 8.31
N VAL A 87 4.70 4.84 7.74
CA VAL A 87 3.70 5.64 8.46
C VAL A 87 2.31 5.18 8.07
N ILE A 88 1.49 4.88 9.07
CA ILE A 88 0.06 4.66 8.91
C ILE A 88 -0.67 5.91 9.36
N THR A 89 -1.49 6.46 8.47
CA THR A 89 -2.31 7.63 8.74
C THR A 89 -3.76 7.19 8.90
N ASP A 90 -4.27 7.20 10.14
CA ASP A 90 -5.68 6.97 10.45
C ASP A 90 -6.40 8.33 10.46
N LEU A 91 -7.36 8.49 9.55
CA LEU A 91 -8.18 9.68 9.48
C LEU A 91 -9.54 9.44 10.17
N PRO A 92 -10.18 10.51 10.66
CA PRO A 92 -11.52 10.43 11.21
C PRO A 92 -12.50 9.68 10.30
N GLY A 93 -13.34 8.86 10.91
CA GLY A 93 -14.37 8.14 10.18
C GLY A 93 -15.46 9.09 9.68
N VAL A 94 -15.76 9.03 8.39
CA VAL A 94 -16.82 9.84 7.77
C VAL A 94 -18.21 9.26 8.03
N GLY A 95 -19.26 10.07 7.85
CA GLY A 95 -20.65 9.65 7.95
C GLY A 95 -21.26 9.79 9.35
N GLU A 96 -20.63 10.54 10.25
CA GLU A 96 -21.20 10.85 11.58
C GLU A 96 -22.23 11.99 11.50
N SER A 97 -21.95 13.04 10.72
CA SER A 97 -22.86 14.17 10.47
C SER A 97 -22.33 15.02 9.30
N ARG A 98 -23.20 15.74 8.60
CA ARG A 98 -22.79 16.59 7.46
C ARG A 98 -21.78 17.68 7.84
N ASP A 99 -21.97 18.33 8.99
CA ASP A 99 -21.08 19.42 9.43
C ASP A 99 -19.66 18.89 9.69
N ARG A 100 -19.54 17.75 10.39
CA ARG A 100 -18.25 17.08 10.60
C ARG A 100 -17.62 16.58 9.32
N ASP A 101 -18.43 16.02 8.41
CA ASP A 101 -17.91 15.51 7.15
C ASP A 101 -17.30 16.65 6.31
N ALA A 102 -17.86 17.87 6.37
CA ALA A 102 -17.28 19.05 5.71
C ALA A 102 -15.92 19.47 6.32
N GLU A 103 -15.75 19.37 7.64
CA GLU A 103 -14.43 19.59 8.28
C GLU A 103 -13.43 18.50 7.87
N TYR A 104 -13.87 17.24 7.82
CA TYR A 104 -13.05 16.11 7.40
C TYR A 104 -12.63 16.22 5.93
N GLU A 105 -13.46 16.78 5.05
CA GLU A 105 -13.06 17.00 3.65
C GLU A 105 -11.77 17.81 3.52
N ALA A 106 -11.61 18.89 4.30
CA ALA A 106 -10.41 19.72 4.25
C ALA A 106 -9.18 18.90 4.69
N LEU A 107 -9.31 18.15 5.81
CA LEU A 107 -8.25 17.28 6.30
C LEU A 107 -7.85 16.22 5.27
N TYR A 108 -8.82 15.59 4.60
CA TYR A 108 -8.54 14.61 3.57
C TYR A 108 -7.80 15.24 2.38
N ARG A 109 -8.21 16.42 1.93
CA ARG A 109 -7.53 17.13 0.81
C ARG A 109 -6.08 17.46 1.13
N ASP A 110 -5.79 17.82 2.38
CA ASP A 110 -4.43 18.19 2.81
C ASP A 110 -3.52 16.96 2.93
N ILE A 111 -4.07 15.83 3.41
CA ILE A 111 -3.29 14.61 3.69
C ILE A 111 -3.09 13.75 2.44
N LEU A 112 -4.07 13.66 1.54
CA LEU A 112 -4.02 12.77 0.38
C LEU A 112 -2.76 12.90 -0.50
N PRO A 113 -2.22 14.11 -0.78
CA PRO A 113 -1.00 14.26 -1.56
C PRO A 113 0.24 13.61 -0.93
N GLU A 114 0.27 13.47 0.39
CA GLU A 114 1.38 12.84 1.13
C GLU A 114 1.33 11.31 1.09
N LEU A 115 0.19 10.72 0.71
CA LEU A 115 -0.02 9.27 0.77
C LEU A 115 0.50 8.57 -0.49
N ASP A 116 1.18 7.44 -0.27
CA ASP A 116 1.53 6.49 -1.33
C ASP A 116 0.31 5.67 -1.76
N LEU A 117 -0.56 5.32 -0.80
CA LEU A 117 -1.78 4.54 -1.03
C LEU A 117 -2.85 4.86 0.02
N VAL A 118 -4.10 4.80 -0.41
CA VAL A 118 -5.31 4.86 0.42
C VAL A 118 -6.01 3.51 0.39
N LEU A 119 -6.23 2.92 1.56
CA LEU A 119 -7.17 1.83 1.75
C LEU A 119 -8.53 2.43 2.12
N TRP A 120 -9.51 2.34 1.23
CA TRP A 120 -10.88 2.78 1.51
C TRP A 120 -11.75 1.59 1.92
N LEU A 121 -12.16 1.58 3.19
CA LEU A 121 -12.85 0.47 3.82
C LEU A 121 -14.37 0.65 3.74
N ILE A 122 -15.05 -0.39 3.28
CA ILE A 122 -16.51 -0.49 3.22
C ILE A 122 -16.92 -1.76 3.97
N LYS A 123 -17.83 -1.67 4.94
CA LYS A 123 -18.30 -2.88 5.64
C LYS A 123 -19.11 -3.76 4.68
N ALA A 124 -18.97 -5.08 4.80
CA ALA A 124 -19.70 -6.05 4.00
C ALA A 124 -21.23 -5.93 4.18
N ASP A 125 -21.69 -5.64 5.40
CA ASP A 125 -23.10 -5.49 5.78
C ASP A 125 -23.70 -4.09 5.48
N ASP A 126 -22.88 -3.12 5.06
CA ASP A 126 -23.35 -1.75 4.83
C ASP A 126 -24.17 -1.66 3.55
N ARG A 127 -25.38 -1.12 3.64
CA ARG A 127 -26.28 -0.91 2.50
C ARG A 127 -26.24 0.52 1.96
N ALA A 128 -25.79 1.48 2.76
CA ALA A 128 -25.95 2.90 2.47
C ALA A 128 -24.62 3.53 2.01
N LEU A 129 -24.27 3.38 0.73
CA LEU A 129 -22.97 3.85 0.20
C LEU A 129 -22.92 5.34 -0.18
N SER A 130 -23.92 6.15 0.18
CA SER A 130 -24.01 7.55 -0.24
C SER A 130 -22.84 8.41 0.23
N VAL A 131 -22.37 8.22 1.47
CA VAL A 131 -21.20 8.92 2.02
C VAL A 131 -19.93 8.49 1.29
N ASP A 132 -19.77 7.18 1.02
CA ASP A 132 -18.61 6.67 0.27
C ASP A 132 -18.57 7.24 -1.14
N GLU A 133 -19.72 7.28 -1.82
CA GLU A 133 -19.88 7.86 -3.15
C GLU A 133 -19.56 9.34 -3.18
N TYR A 134 -19.99 10.08 -2.15
CA TYR A 134 -19.67 11.49 -2.01
C TYR A 134 -18.16 11.72 -1.89
N PHE A 135 -17.49 11.05 -0.96
CA PHE A 135 -16.04 11.19 -0.78
C PHE A 135 -15.25 10.70 -1.99
N TRP A 136 -15.70 9.62 -2.63
CA TRP A 136 -15.11 9.16 -3.88
C TRP A 136 -15.12 10.25 -4.96
N ARG A 137 -16.31 10.79 -5.25
CA ARG A 137 -16.50 11.75 -6.36
C ARG A 137 -15.84 13.11 -6.10
N HIS A 138 -15.85 13.60 -4.86
CA HIS A 138 -15.43 14.98 -4.55
C HIS A 138 -14.01 15.10 -4.01
N ILE A 139 -13.47 14.01 -3.43
CA ILE A 139 -12.19 14.02 -2.72
C ILE A 139 -11.19 13.06 -3.38
N LEU A 140 -11.51 11.76 -3.42
CA LEU A 140 -10.56 10.73 -3.82
C LEU A 140 -10.34 10.61 -5.33
N HIS A 141 -11.30 11.03 -6.16
CA HIS A 141 -11.22 10.88 -7.61
C HIS A 141 -9.95 11.51 -8.22
N ARG A 142 -9.39 12.56 -7.61
CA ARG A 142 -8.14 13.20 -8.09
C ARG A 142 -6.90 12.31 -7.90
N GLY A 143 -6.96 11.35 -6.99
CA GLY A 143 -5.90 10.38 -6.69
C GLY A 143 -6.35 8.93 -6.87
N HIS A 144 -7.35 8.66 -7.71
CA HIS A 144 -8.01 7.36 -7.83
C HIS A 144 -7.06 6.18 -8.11
N GLN A 145 -5.91 6.41 -8.77
CA GLN A 145 -4.88 5.39 -8.99
C GLN A 145 -4.18 4.93 -7.70
N ARG A 146 -4.32 5.67 -6.61
CA ARG A 146 -3.77 5.35 -5.28
C ARG A 146 -4.83 4.86 -4.31
N VAL A 147 -6.03 4.50 -4.78
CA VAL A 147 -7.13 4.07 -3.90
C VAL A 147 -7.44 2.60 -4.13
N LEU A 148 -7.27 1.80 -3.08
CA LEU A 148 -7.66 0.40 -3.03
C LEU A 148 -8.90 0.26 -2.14
N PHE A 149 -10.00 -0.19 -2.73
CA PHE A 149 -11.24 -0.45 -1.99
C PHE A 149 -11.18 -1.82 -1.32
N VAL A 150 -11.52 -1.86 -0.04
CA VAL A 150 -11.52 -3.08 0.78
C VAL A 150 -12.89 -3.28 1.41
N VAL A 151 -13.54 -4.39 1.09
CA VAL A 151 -14.77 -4.81 1.77
C VAL A 151 -14.39 -5.52 3.07
N THR A 152 -14.60 -4.89 4.22
CA THR A 152 -14.19 -5.40 5.52
C THR A 152 -15.31 -6.08 6.27
N GLN A 153 -14.96 -6.81 7.34
CA GLN A 153 -15.91 -7.53 8.20
C GLN A 153 -16.73 -8.56 7.39
N ALA A 154 -16.09 -9.24 6.44
CA ALA A 154 -16.72 -10.27 5.62
C ALA A 154 -17.36 -11.39 6.47
N ASP A 155 -16.83 -11.64 7.66
CA ASP A 155 -17.37 -12.57 8.66
C ASP A 155 -18.78 -12.23 9.15
N LYS A 156 -19.21 -10.98 8.96
CA LYS A 156 -20.55 -10.50 9.33
C LYS A 156 -21.54 -10.48 8.16
N THR A 157 -21.15 -10.97 6.99
CA THR A 157 -22.06 -11.04 5.84
C THR A 157 -23.19 -12.02 6.14
N GLU A 158 -24.44 -11.62 5.86
CA GLU A 158 -25.59 -12.50 6.05
C GLU A 158 -25.52 -13.73 5.11
N PRO A 159 -25.94 -14.93 5.56
CA PRO A 159 -26.31 -15.30 6.92
C PRO A 159 -25.07 -15.39 7.84
N CYS A 160 -24.95 -14.47 8.81
CA CYS A 160 -23.68 -14.28 9.54
C CYS A 160 -23.26 -15.46 10.43
N HIS A 161 -24.22 -16.27 10.86
CA HIS A 161 -24.01 -17.43 11.73
C HIS A 161 -23.47 -18.67 10.98
N GLU A 162 -23.44 -18.65 9.65
CA GLU A 162 -22.94 -19.79 8.85
C GLU A 162 -21.43 -19.74 8.59
N TRP A 163 -20.73 -18.73 9.11
CA TRP A 163 -19.28 -18.62 8.90
C TRP A 163 -18.53 -19.79 9.53
N ASP A 164 -17.69 -20.46 8.74
CA ASP A 164 -16.85 -21.55 9.23
C ASP A 164 -15.63 -20.97 9.94
N MET A 165 -15.71 -20.91 11.27
CA MET A 165 -14.64 -20.42 12.13
C MET A 165 -13.41 -21.35 12.13
N ALA A 166 -13.59 -22.66 11.93
CA ALA A 166 -12.49 -23.62 11.94
C ALA A 166 -11.74 -23.62 10.61
N GLY A 167 -12.48 -23.56 9.50
CA GLY A 167 -11.93 -23.47 8.15
C GLY A 167 -11.57 -22.05 7.70
N ILE A 168 -11.86 -21.02 8.52
CA ILE A 168 -11.65 -19.60 8.23
C ILE A 168 -12.21 -19.27 6.84
N LYS A 169 -13.50 -19.52 6.61
CA LYS A 169 -14.12 -19.31 5.29
C LYS A 169 -15.62 -19.02 5.37
N PRO A 170 -16.17 -18.27 4.40
CA PRO A 170 -17.61 -18.06 4.29
C PRO A 170 -18.35 -19.35 3.91
N SER A 171 -19.62 -19.44 4.30
CA SER A 171 -20.57 -20.39 3.70
C SER A 171 -20.81 -20.06 2.22
N PRO A 172 -21.35 -20.99 1.40
CA PRO A 172 -21.67 -20.70 -0.01
C PRO A 172 -22.59 -19.48 -0.18
N ALA A 173 -23.55 -19.28 0.72
CA ALA A 173 -24.46 -18.13 0.69
C ALA A 173 -23.72 -16.83 1.02
N GLN A 174 -22.86 -16.84 2.06
CA GLN A 174 -22.03 -15.69 2.39
C GLN A 174 -21.05 -15.34 1.27
N ALA A 175 -20.42 -16.34 0.65
CA ALA A 175 -19.49 -16.14 -0.46
C ALA A 175 -20.16 -15.46 -1.66
N GLN A 176 -21.39 -15.88 -1.99
CA GLN A 176 -22.19 -15.23 -3.03
C GLN A 176 -22.51 -13.77 -2.67
N ASN A 177 -22.95 -13.50 -1.44
CA ASN A 177 -23.27 -12.14 -1.00
C ASN A 177 -22.04 -11.22 -0.95
N ILE A 178 -20.88 -11.74 -0.52
CA ILE A 178 -19.60 -11.03 -0.55
C ILE A 178 -19.24 -10.67 -1.99
N ARG A 179 -19.38 -11.62 -2.93
CA ARG A 179 -19.13 -11.39 -4.35
C ARG A 179 -20.04 -10.33 -4.95
N GLU A 180 -21.34 -10.41 -4.67
CA GLU A 180 -22.29 -9.39 -5.13
C GLU A 180 -21.95 -8.00 -4.57
N LYS A 181 -21.53 -7.94 -3.31
CA LYS A 181 -21.07 -6.71 -2.66
C LYS A 181 -19.81 -6.15 -3.32
N THR A 182 -18.78 -6.96 -3.55
CA THR A 182 -17.54 -6.49 -4.21
C THR A 182 -17.80 -6.04 -5.64
N GLU A 183 -18.63 -6.76 -6.39
CA GLU A 183 -19.05 -6.36 -7.74
C GLU A 183 -19.88 -5.06 -7.72
N ALA A 184 -20.77 -4.88 -6.74
CA ALA A 184 -21.54 -3.64 -6.60
C ALA A 184 -20.63 -2.44 -6.30
N VAL A 185 -19.66 -2.59 -5.39
CA VAL A 185 -18.62 -1.58 -5.11
C VAL A 185 -17.82 -1.29 -6.38
N PHE A 186 -17.35 -2.31 -7.10
CA PHE A 186 -16.61 -2.12 -8.34
C PHE A 186 -17.42 -1.37 -9.40
N ARG A 187 -18.69 -1.72 -9.60
CA ARG A 187 -19.59 -1.05 -10.55
C ARG A 187 -19.83 0.42 -10.17
N LEU A 188 -19.99 0.70 -8.89
CA LEU A 188 -20.31 2.03 -8.38
C LEU A 188 -19.11 2.98 -8.48
N PHE A 189 -17.93 2.54 -8.04
CA PHE A 189 -16.75 3.40 -7.97
C PHE A 189 -15.85 3.32 -9.21
N ARG A 190 -15.90 2.21 -9.96
CA ARG A 190 -15.01 1.90 -11.09
C ARG A 190 -13.53 2.14 -10.76
N PRO A 191 -13.01 1.54 -9.66
CA PRO A 191 -11.63 1.75 -9.26
C PRO A 191 -10.67 1.12 -10.27
N VAL A 192 -9.41 1.60 -10.26
CA VAL A 192 -8.33 1.03 -11.08
C VAL A 192 -7.88 -0.32 -10.52
N HIS A 193 -7.89 -0.44 -9.19
CA HIS A 193 -7.48 -1.63 -8.47
C HIS A 193 -8.68 -2.54 -8.17
N PRO A 194 -8.46 -3.86 -8.01
CA PRO A 194 -9.52 -4.78 -7.64
C PRO A 194 -10.13 -4.42 -6.27
N VAL A 195 -11.41 -4.72 -6.09
CA VAL A 195 -12.07 -4.64 -4.78
C VAL A 195 -11.86 -5.97 -4.06
N VAL A 196 -11.22 -5.95 -2.90
CA VAL A 196 -10.91 -7.17 -2.13
C VAL A 196 -11.77 -7.23 -0.88
N ALA A 197 -12.38 -8.39 -0.60
CA ALA A 197 -13.11 -8.62 0.64
C ALA A 197 -12.25 -9.36 1.65
N VAL A 198 -12.30 -8.96 2.92
CA VAL A 198 -11.48 -9.55 3.99
C VAL A 198 -12.22 -9.60 5.33
N SER A 199 -11.72 -10.47 6.21
CA SER A 199 -12.04 -10.43 7.65
C SER A 199 -10.75 -10.30 8.46
N ALA A 200 -10.53 -9.11 9.03
CA ALA A 200 -9.41 -8.89 9.95
C ALA A 200 -9.52 -9.72 11.23
N ARG A 201 -10.75 -10.05 11.66
CA ARG A 201 -11.01 -10.86 12.86
C ARG A 201 -10.58 -12.31 12.68
N THR A 202 -10.85 -12.89 11.50
CA THR A 202 -10.58 -14.31 11.25
C THR A 202 -9.30 -14.54 10.46
N GLY A 203 -8.75 -13.49 9.82
CA GLY A 203 -7.60 -13.59 8.92
C GLY A 203 -7.96 -13.99 7.48
N TRP A 204 -9.26 -14.08 7.15
CA TRP A 204 -9.70 -14.52 5.82
C TRP A 204 -9.34 -13.50 4.73
N GLU A 205 -8.69 -14.00 3.67
CA GLU A 205 -8.27 -13.26 2.46
C GLU A 205 -7.29 -12.09 2.73
N LEU A 206 -6.61 -12.08 3.88
CA LEU A 206 -5.59 -11.06 4.16
C LEU A 206 -4.39 -11.17 3.19
N ASP A 207 -4.03 -12.38 2.77
CA ASP A 207 -3.00 -12.65 1.77
C ASP A 207 -3.37 -12.12 0.37
N THR A 208 -4.63 -12.30 -0.04
CA THR A 208 -5.17 -11.70 -1.27
C THR A 208 -5.14 -10.17 -1.19
N LEU A 209 -5.51 -9.60 -0.04
CA LEU A 209 -5.41 -8.16 0.17
C LEU A 209 -3.97 -7.67 0.11
N VAL A 210 -3.01 -8.37 0.72
CA VAL A 210 -1.59 -8.01 0.61
C VAL A 210 -1.12 -8.06 -0.85
N SER A 211 -1.52 -9.06 -1.62
CA SER A 211 -1.16 -9.17 -3.04
C SER A 211 -1.72 -7.99 -3.86
N ALA A 212 -2.97 -7.60 -3.61
CA ALA A 212 -3.58 -6.42 -4.23
C ALA A 212 -2.89 -5.12 -3.78
N LEU A 213 -2.54 -5.03 -2.50
CA LEU A 213 -1.83 -3.90 -1.92
C LEU A 213 -0.45 -3.73 -2.55
N MET A 214 0.33 -4.81 -2.68
CA MET A 214 1.62 -4.77 -3.38
C MET A 214 1.44 -4.27 -4.80
N THR A 215 0.44 -4.78 -5.53
CA THR A 215 0.15 -4.34 -6.90
C THR A 215 -0.21 -2.86 -6.99
N ALA A 216 -0.93 -2.34 -6.00
CA ALA A 216 -1.42 -0.97 -5.99
C ALA A 216 -0.37 0.07 -5.55
N LEU A 217 0.67 -0.36 -4.82
CA LEU A 217 1.71 0.53 -4.32
C LEU A 217 2.60 1.07 -5.44
N PRO A 218 3.10 2.31 -5.30
CA PRO A 218 4.20 2.76 -6.14
C PRO A 218 5.46 1.93 -5.84
N GLY A 219 6.30 1.74 -6.86
CA GLY A 219 7.45 0.82 -6.76
C GLY A 219 8.50 1.18 -5.69
N HIS A 220 8.49 2.43 -5.20
CA HIS A 220 9.33 2.87 -4.09
C HIS A 220 8.79 2.51 -2.70
N ALA A 221 7.51 2.15 -2.59
CA ALA A 221 6.85 1.90 -1.30
C ALA A 221 6.71 0.40 -0.95
N ALA A 222 6.68 -0.49 -1.94
CA ALA A 222 6.36 -1.90 -1.71
C ALA A 222 7.40 -2.66 -0.87
N SER A 223 8.69 -2.50 -1.17
CA SER A 223 9.75 -3.17 -0.42
C SER A 223 9.78 -2.78 1.07
N PRO A 224 9.87 -1.48 1.44
CA PRO A 224 9.84 -1.08 2.84
C PRO A 224 8.52 -1.47 3.55
N LEU A 225 7.37 -1.37 2.89
CA LEU A 225 6.09 -1.79 3.47
C LEU A 225 6.07 -3.29 3.75
N MET A 226 6.58 -4.11 2.83
CA MET A 226 6.62 -5.56 3.02
C MET A 226 7.39 -5.96 4.28
N THR A 227 8.46 -5.22 4.62
CA THR A 227 9.23 -5.45 5.86
C THR A 227 8.42 -5.23 7.14
N ARG A 228 7.23 -4.62 7.04
CA ARG A 228 6.36 -4.27 8.18
C ARG A 228 5.09 -5.11 8.24
N LEU A 229 4.82 -5.95 7.25
CA LEU A 229 3.69 -6.89 7.29
C LEU A 229 3.87 -7.91 8.42
N GLN A 230 2.77 -8.46 8.94
CA GLN A 230 2.79 -9.65 9.80
C GLN A 230 3.54 -10.80 9.11
N ASP A 231 4.26 -11.63 9.89
CA ASP A 231 5.19 -12.61 9.30
C ASP A 231 4.45 -13.64 8.42
N GLY A 232 3.24 -14.04 8.82
CA GLY A 232 2.39 -14.94 8.04
C GLY A 232 1.94 -14.38 6.68
N LEU A 233 2.00 -13.06 6.49
CA LEU A 233 1.62 -12.38 5.25
C LEU A 233 2.81 -12.11 4.32
N ARG A 234 4.05 -12.37 4.76
CA ARG A 234 5.28 -12.21 3.96
C ARG A 234 5.58 -13.44 3.10
N THR A 235 4.60 -13.87 2.32
CA THR A 235 4.71 -15.04 1.44
C THR A 235 5.79 -14.84 0.37
N GLU A 236 6.29 -15.93 -0.22
CA GLU A 236 7.29 -15.84 -1.29
C GLU A 236 6.76 -15.09 -2.52
N SER A 237 5.46 -15.19 -2.80
CA SER A 237 4.82 -14.41 -3.86
C SER A 237 4.92 -12.91 -3.58
N VAL A 238 4.61 -12.49 -2.35
CA VAL A 238 4.71 -11.09 -1.91
C VAL A 238 6.15 -10.60 -1.93
N ARG A 239 7.12 -11.43 -1.50
CA ARG A 239 8.56 -11.12 -1.61
C ARG A 239 9.01 -10.91 -3.05
N SER A 240 8.59 -11.80 -3.94
CA SER A 240 8.89 -11.71 -5.36
C SER A 240 8.30 -10.44 -5.97
N GLN A 241 7.04 -10.11 -5.67
CA GLN A 241 6.39 -8.88 -6.13
C GLN A 241 7.13 -7.63 -5.66
N ALA A 242 7.46 -7.54 -4.37
CA ALA A 242 8.17 -6.40 -3.81
C ALA A 242 9.57 -6.22 -4.43
N ARG A 243 10.29 -7.33 -4.66
CA ARG A 243 11.58 -7.32 -5.36
C ARG A 243 11.46 -6.86 -6.80
N GLU A 244 10.51 -7.40 -7.57
CA GLU A 244 10.32 -7.01 -8.98
C GLU A 244 9.88 -5.54 -9.11
N GLN A 245 9.08 -5.04 -8.18
CA GLN A 245 8.72 -3.62 -8.16
C GLN A 245 9.89 -2.71 -7.83
N PHE A 246 10.76 -3.11 -6.89
CA PHE A 246 12.00 -2.39 -6.60
C PHE A 246 12.91 -2.37 -7.82
N THR A 247 13.15 -3.52 -8.47
CA THR A 247 14.00 -3.59 -9.67
C THR A 247 13.41 -2.80 -10.83
N GLY A 248 12.09 -2.82 -11.00
CA GLY A 248 11.41 -1.98 -11.99
C GLY A 248 11.47 -0.49 -11.66
N ALA A 249 11.52 -0.11 -10.37
CA ALA A 249 11.73 1.27 -9.96
C ALA A 249 13.18 1.72 -10.21
N VAL A 250 14.17 0.85 -9.96
CA VAL A 250 15.57 1.07 -10.35
C VAL A 250 15.67 1.27 -11.86
N ASP A 251 15.03 0.41 -12.64
CA ASP A 251 15.02 0.47 -14.10
C ASP A 251 14.46 1.80 -14.65
N ARG A 252 13.37 2.31 -14.08
CA ARG A 252 12.78 3.61 -14.45
C ARG A 252 13.66 4.83 -14.16
N ILE A 253 14.58 4.73 -13.20
CA ILE A 253 15.58 5.78 -12.96
C ILE A 253 16.47 5.92 -14.20
N PHE A 254 16.84 4.79 -14.83
CA PHE A 254 17.63 4.79 -16.05
C PHE A 254 16.82 5.28 -17.26
N ASP A 255 15.53 4.94 -17.37
CA ASP A 255 14.67 5.50 -18.44
C ASP A 255 14.62 7.03 -18.38
N THR A 256 14.48 7.58 -17.17
CA THR A 256 14.46 9.03 -16.94
C THR A 256 15.80 9.64 -17.32
N ALA A 257 16.91 9.04 -16.88
CA ALA A 257 18.26 9.45 -17.23
C ALA A 257 18.53 9.37 -18.74
N GLU A 258 18.02 8.35 -19.42
CA GLU A 258 18.18 8.16 -20.86
C GLU A 258 17.42 9.23 -21.67
N SER A 259 16.22 9.60 -21.21
CA SER A 259 15.36 10.59 -21.88
C SER A 259 15.99 11.98 -22.00
N VAL A 260 16.88 12.33 -21.08
CA VAL A 260 17.61 13.62 -21.06
C VAL A 260 18.99 13.54 -21.71
N CYS A 261 19.45 12.34 -22.11
CA CYS A 261 20.76 12.13 -22.71
C CYS A 261 20.73 12.32 -24.24
N VAL A 262 21.45 13.34 -24.73
CA VAL A 262 21.54 13.67 -26.16
C VAL A 262 22.64 12.88 -26.89
N ALA A 263 23.76 12.60 -26.22
CA ALA A 263 24.92 11.94 -26.84
C ALA A 263 24.75 10.41 -26.95
N SER A 264 24.95 9.86 -28.15
CA SER A 264 24.77 8.42 -28.45
C SER A 264 25.72 7.52 -27.65
N VAL A 265 26.98 7.93 -27.49
CA VAL A 265 28.00 7.19 -26.72
C VAL A 265 27.59 7.05 -25.25
N VAL A 266 27.06 8.13 -24.66
CA VAL A 266 26.58 8.13 -23.27
C VAL A 266 25.37 7.23 -23.11
N ARG A 267 24.47 7.20 -24.10
CA ARG A 267 23.30 6.30 -24.11
C ARG A 267 23.70 4.82 -24.12
N THR A 268 24.69 4.45 -24.93
CA THR A 268 25.20 3.07 -24.96
C THR A 268 25.83 2.67 -23.62
N ALA A 269 26.66 3.55 -23.04
CA ALA A 269 27.23 3.31 -21.72
C ALA A 269 26.15 3.19 -20.63
N LEU A 270 25.14 4.06 -20.66
CA LEU A 270 24.02 4.04 -19.72
C LEU A 270 23.24 2.72 -19.78
N ARG A 271 22.98 2.17 -20.97
CA ARG A 271 22.30 0.88 -21.13
C ARG A 271 23.11 -0.29 -20.59
N ALA A 272 24.41 -0.33 -20.85
CA ALA A 272 25.28 -1.37 -20.30
C ALA A 272 25.34 -1.33 -18.75
N VAL A 273 25.37 -0.12 -18.19
CA VAL A 273 25.35 0.08 -16.73
C VAL A 273 23.98 -0.26 -16.16
N ARG A 274 22.88 0.11 -16.82
CA ARG A 274 21.49 -0.23 -16.44
C ARG A 274 21.34 -1.73 -16.18
N ASP A 275 21.69 -2.57 -17.15
CA ASP A 275 21.53 -4.03 -17.04
C ASP A 275 22.30 -4.59 -15.84
N THR A 276 23.53 -4.08 -15.63
CA THR A 276 24.38 -4.46 -14.50
C THR A 276 23.75 -4.02 -13.17
N VAL A 277 23.31 -2.76 -13.07
CA VAL A 277 22.73 -2.19 -11.85
C VAL A 277 21.42 -2.86 -11.49
N VAL A 278 20.53 -3.10 -12.45
CA VAL A 278 19.26 -3.80 -12.24
C VAL A 278 19.49 -5.24 -11.79
N SER A 279 20.44 -5.95 -12.40
CA SER A 279 20.82 -7.31 -11.99
C SER A 279 21.39 -7.34 -10.57
N VAL A 280 22.29 -6.43 -10.23
CA VAL A 280 22.87 -6.34 -8.88
C VAL A 280 21.78 -5.97 -7.87
N ALA A 281 20.95 -4.97 -8.17
CA ALA A 281 19.83 -4.55 -7.32
C ALA A 281 18.88 -5.71 -6.99
N ARG A 282 18.58 -6.57 -7.98
CA ARG A 282 17.78 -7.79 -7.76
C ARG A 282 18.48 -8.76 -6.84
N ALA A 283 19.78 -9.01 -7.06
CA ALA A 283 20.56 -9.95 -6.27
C ALA A 283 20.67 -9.47 -4.82
N VAL A 284 20.90 -8.17 -4.60
CA VAL A 284 21.17 -7.63 -3.28
C VAL A 284 19.94 -7.19 -2.48
N TRP A 285 18.75 -7.25 -3.08
CA TRP A 285 17.49 -6.77 -2.51
C TRP A 285 17.24 -7.25 -1.08
N ASN A 286 17.47 -8.54 -0.80
CA ASN A 286 17.26 -9.07 0.55
C ASN A 286 18.13 -8.36 1.60
N TRP A 287 19.42 -8.11 1.33
CA TRP A 287 20.32 -7.44 2.27
C TRP A 287 20.05 -5.95 2.44
N ILE A 288 19.31 -5.33 1.51
CA ILE A 288 18.87 -3.93 1.66
C ILE A 288 17.72 -3.84 2.66
N PHE A 289 16.80 -4.81 2.63
CA PHE A 289 15.53 -4.73 3.38
C PHE A 289 15.43 -5.70 4.58
N PHE A 290 16.38 -6.63 4.77
CA PHE A 290 16.44 -7.62 5.85
C PHE A 290 17.87 -7.86 6.33
#